data_AF-A0A385Z0K9-F1
#
_entry.id   AF-A0A385Z0K9-F1
#
_cell.length_a   1.000
_cell.length_b   1.000
_cell.length_c   1.000
_cell.angle_alpha   90.00
_cell.angle_beta   90.00
_cell.angle_gamma   90.00
#
_symmetry.space_group_name_H-M   'P 1'
#
loop_
_entity.id
_entity.type
_entity.pdbx_description
1 polymer ?
#
loop_
_entity_poly.entity_id
_entity_poly.type
_entity_poly.pdbx_seq_one_letter_code
_entity_poly.pdbx_strand_id
1 'polypeptide(L)'
;MYTGGTTGFPKGVMQSHLNLWAACIQRMAEIPQTTDKRDLFVMPLFHIAGLARVVSGFISGGSLVLVPMFEPSEVLAIIEREAVTDTILVPTMIQTLLAHPEFVKRDLSSLKRLTYGASPIAGEIVEQILAVLPELQLSHSYGLTEACPIVSTNPPENHTLAARQRGLTRSVGRGGFGVNVKVVDEHGREVPRGTVGEIIVRGPNIMQGYWNKLEETAKALRDGWLYTGDGAYMDEQGYLFIIDRLKDMIVSGGENVYSAEVESVITRHSAVAMCAVIGIPHDQWGEAVHAVVVCKSGTSLSENEVRAHCRESIAGYKCPKSVEFRESLPLTGAGKILKRELRDPFWAGKTRGVN
;
A
#
# COMPACT_ATOMS: atom_id res chain seq x y z
N MET A 1 14.13 4.68 12.93
CA MET A 1 13.37 3.45 12.67
C MET A 1 14.02 2.67 11.55
N TYR A 2 14.18 1.34 11.66
CA TYR A 2 14.72 0.53 10.56
C TYR A 2 13.62 0.11 9.58
N THR A 3 13.85 0.30 8.29
CA THR A 3 12.91 -0.14 7.24
C THR A 3 13.21 -1.56 6.81
N GLY A 4 12.16 -2.38 6.66
CA GLY A 4 12.25 -3.67 5.99
C GLY A 4 12.55 -3.42 4.52
N GLY A 5 13.83 -3.43 4.16
CA GLY A 5 14.27 -3.06 2.83
C GLY A 5 13.67 -3.98 1.78
N THR A 6 12.77 -3.45 0.95
CA THR A 6 12.36 -4.12 -0.29
C THR A 6 13.49 -4.08 -1.34
N THR A 7 14.58 -3.35 -1.07
CA THR A 7 15.74 -3.09 -1.95
C THR A 7 17.09 -3.60 -1.43
N GLY A 8 17.19 -4.13 -0.21
CA GLY A 8 18.49 -4.50 0.37
C GLY A 8 18.48 -4.66 1.89
N PHE A 9 19.64 -4.46 2.53
CA PHE A 9 19.76 -4.43 3.99
C PHE A 9 18.94 -3.28 4.60
N PRO A 10 18.34 -3.47 5.79
CA PRO A 10 17.56 -2.44 6.46
C PRO A 10 18.31 -1.11 6.60
N LYS A 11 17.64 0.01 6.24
CA LYS A 11 18.17 1.36 6.42
C LYS A 11 17.55 1.98 7.67
N GLY A 12 18.36 2.59 8.52
CA GLY A 12 17.88 3.31 9.70
C GLY A 12 17.41 4.71 9.31
N VAL A 13 16.11 4.94 9.22
CA VAL A 13 15.52 6.26 8.98
C VAL A 13 15.56 7.09 10.26
N MET A 14 16.27 8.22 10.23
CA MET A 14 16.33 9.17 11.35
C MET A 14 15.15 10.14 11.28
N GLN A 15 14.35 10.17 12.32
CA GLN A 15 13.20 11.08 12.45
C GLN A 15 13.42 11.94 13.70
N SER A 16 13.21 13.23 13.56
CA SER A 16 13.18 14.16 14.69
C SER A 16 11.82 14.11 15.39
N HIS A 17 11.77 14.61 16.63
CA HIS A 17 10.50 14.84 17.34
C HIS A 17 9.54 15.73 16.54
N LEU A 18 10.07 16.73 15.83
CA LEU A 18 9.27 17.62 14.99
C LEU A 18 8.63 16.87 13.83
N ASN A 19 9.33 15.91 13.22
CA ASN A 19 8.75 15.10 12.13
C ASN A 19 7.52 14.33 12.60
N LEU A 20 7.65 13.65 13.74
CA LEU A 20 6.57 12.87 14.32
C LEU A 20 5.42 13.76 14.79
N TRP A 21 5.72 14.84 15.50
CA TRP A 21 4.72 15.80 15.96
C TRP A 21 3.94 16.39 14.78
N ALA A 22 4.63 16.88 13.75
CA ALA A 22 4.00 17.48 12.59
C ALA A 22 3.04 16.49 11.91
N ALA A 23 3.48 15.26 11.65
CA ALA A 23 2.62 14.27 11.02
C ALA A 23 1.39 13.89 11.87
N CYS A 24 1.55 13.78 13.20
CA CYS A 24 0.43 13.54 14.10
C CYS A 24 -0.59 14.69 14.05
N ILE A 25 -0.13 15.95 14.12
CA ILE A 25 -1.00 17.13 14.07
C ILE A 25 -1.70 17.25 12.71
N GLN A 26 -0.98 17.06 11.62
CA GLN A 26 -1.54 17.06 10.26
C GLN A 26 -2.65 16.03 10.12
N ARG A 27 -2.41 14.79 10.58
CA ARG A 27 -3.42 13.72 10.53
C ARG A 27 -4.65 14.02 11.39
N MET A 28 -4.46 14.62 12.56
CA MET A 28 -5.59 15.00 13.43
C MET A 28 -6.38 16.19 12.89
N ALA A 29 -5.77 17.05 12.06
CA ALA A 29 -6.47 18.11 11.35
C ALA A 29 -7.28 17.58 10.16
N GLU A 30 -6.83 16.49 9.52
CA GLU A 30 -7.56 15.84 8.41
C GLU A 30 -8.74 15.00 8.86
N ILE A 31 -8.62 14.34 10.01
CA ILE A 31 -9.65 13.44 10.53
C ILE A 31 -10.22 14.01 11.83
N PRO A 32 -11.56 14.19 11.92
CA PRO A 32 -12.19 14.60 13.17
C PRO A 32 -11.78 13.69 14.34
N GLN A 33 -11.26 14.28 15.41
CA GLN A 33 -11.03 13.57 16.66
C GLN A 33 -12.31 13.66 17.50
N THR A 34 -12.88 12.51 17.85
CA THR A 34 -14.09 12.44 18.68
C THR A 34 -13.74 12.06 20.11
N THR A 35 -14.50 12.56 21.09
CA THR A 35 -14.26 12.30 22.52
C THR A 35 -14.58 10.86 22.94
N ASP A 36 -15.38 10.15 22.14
CA ASP A 36 -15.72 8.74 22.31
C ASP A 36 -14.75 7.78 21.58
N LYS A 37 -13.65 8.30 21.02
CA LYS A 37 -12.74 7.52 20.19
C LYS A 37 -12.09 6.37 20.96
N ARG A 38 -12.32 5.15 20.47
CA ARG A 38 -11.70 3.89 20.89
C ARG A 38 -11.03 3.26 19.69
N ASP A 39 -9.70 3.35 19.65
CA ASP A 39 -8.91 2.96 18.51
C ASP A 39 -8.29 1.57 18.72
N LEU A 40 -8.72 0.60 17.91
CA LEU A 40 -8.13 -0.73 17.90
C LEU A 40 -6.83 -0.71 17.11
N PHE A 41 -5.79 -1.16 17.79
CA PHE A 41 -4.44 -1.17 17.27
C PHE A 41 -3.90 -2.60 17.14
N VAL A 42 -3.83 -3.06 15.89
CA VAL A 42 -3.34 -4.40 15.51
C VAL A 42 -1.98 -4.34 14.79
N MET A 43 -1.40 -3.15 14.64
CA MET A 43 -0.19 -2.90 13.86
C MET A 43 1.06 -3.04 14.72
N PRO A 44 2.21 -3.49 14.17
CA PRO A 44 3.42 -3.56 14.97
C PRO A 44 3.93 -2.16 15.34
N LEU A 45 4.19 -1.91 16.64
CA LEU A 45 4.67 -0.62 17.16
C LEU A 45 6.03 -0.20 16.61
N PHE A 46 6.82 -1.15 16.11
CA PHE A 46 8.12 -0.85 15.48
C PHE A 46 7.97 -0.23 14.09
N HIS A 47 6.76 -0.20 13.52
CA HIS A 47 6.44 0.54 12.28
C HIS A 47 5.93 1.94 12.59
N ILE A 48 6.29 2.91 11.75
CA ILE A 48 6.01 4.33 12.01
C ILE A 48 4.52 4.66 11.94
N ALA A 49 3.76 3.98 11.08
CA ALA A 49 2.29 4.09 11.06
C ALA A 49 1.70 3.68 12.41
N GLY A 50 2.29 2.65 13.02
CA GLY A 50 1.93 2.17 14.33
C GLY A 50 2.23 3.21 15.42
N LEU A 51 3.50 3.61 15.52
CA LEU A 51 3.98 4.59 16.50
C LEU A 51 3.23 5.93 16.40
N ALA A 52 3.08 6.48 15.19
CA ALA A 52 2.39 7.75 14.98
C ALA A 52 0.91 7.69 15.38
N ARG A 53 0.24 6.55 15.17
CA ARG A 53 -1.16 6.38 15.58
C ARG A 53 -1.31 6.38 17.10
N VAL A 54 -0.43 5.68 17.82
CA VAL A 54 -0.40 5.68 19.29
C VAL A 54 -0.14 7.10 19.83
N VAL A 55 0.85 7.81 19.26
CA VAL A 55 1.15 9.18 19.66
C VAL A 55 -0.01 10.13 19.39
N SER A 56 -0.66 10.03 18.23
CA SER A 56 -1.89 10.78 17.94
C SER A 56 -3.02 10.46 18.93
N GLY A 57 -3.16 9.19 19.35
CA GLY A 57 -4.13 8.79 20.36
C GLY A 57 -3.89 9.47 21.72
N PHE A 58 -2.62 9.55 22.15
CA PHE A 58 -2.25 10.27 23.37
C PHE A 58 -2.51 11.78 23.26
N ILE A 59 -2.19 12.40 22.11
CA ILE A 59 -2.43 13.83 21.92
C ILE A 59 -3.94 14.14 21.88
N SER A 60 -4.74 13.27 21.26
CA SER A 60 -6.19 13.47 21.15
C SER A 60 -6.97 13.08 22.42
N GLY A 61 -6.31 12.49 23.43
CA GLY A 61 -6.98 11.97 24.63
C GLY A 61 -7.91 10.78 24.37
N GLY A 62 -7.67 10.01 23.29
CA GLY A 62 -8.47 8.84 22.93
C GLY A 62 -8.10 7.59 23.73
N SER A 63 -8.95 6.58 23.68
CA SER A 63 -8.65 5.25 24.24
C SER A 63 -7.98 4.36 23.18
N LEU A 64 -6.90 3.66 23.56
CA LEU A 64 -6.19 2.72 22.69
C LEU A 64 -6.45 1.28 23.16
N VAL A 65 -7.01 0.45 22.29
CA VAL A 65 -7.16 -0.99 22.51
C VAL A 65 -6.03 -1.69 21.77
N LEU A 66 -5.00 -2.09 22.50
CA LEU A 66 -3.81 -2.73 21.92
C LEU A 66 -4.00 -4.26 21.86
N VAL A 67 -3.79 -4.85 20.69
CA VAL A 67 -3.69 -6.31 20.56
C VAL A 67 -2.27 -6.72 20.18
N PRO A 68 -1.70 -7.77 20.80
CA PRO A 68 -0.32 -8.18 20.52
C PRO A 68 -0.10 -8.69 19.10
N MET A 69 -1.11 -9.37 18.54
CA MET A 69 -1.06 -10.01 17.23
C MET A 69 -2.43 -9.93 16.57
N PHE A 70 -2.44 -9.84 15.24
CA PHE A 70 -3.68 -9.96 14.48
C PHE A 70 -4.15 -11.40 14.45
N GLU A 71 -5.27 -11.68 15.11
CA GLU A 71 -6.05 -12.91 14.97
C GLU A 71 -7.50 -12.52 14.62
N PRO A 72 -8.04 -12.97 13.47
CA PRO A 72 -9.35 -12.52 13.00
C PRO A 72 -10.50 -12.67 13.99
N SER A 73 -10.60 -13.81 14.68
CA SER A 73 -11.72 -14.07 15.60
C SER A 73 -11.65 -13.18 16.85
N GLU A 74 -10.45 -12.97 17.39
CA GLU A 74 -10.16 -12.11 18.53
C GLU A 74 -10.39 -10.63 18.17
N VAL A 75 -9.91 -10.18 17.01
CA VAL A 75 -10.14 -8.82 16.52
C VAL A 75 -11.62 -8.50 16.43
N LEU A 76 -12.42 -9.41 15.85
CA LEU A 76 -13.88 -9.22 15.75
C LEU A 76 -14.54 -9.19 17.14
N ALA A 77 -14.16 -10.10 18.04
CA ALA A 77 -14.68 -10.13 19.40
C ALA A 77 -14.30 -8.87 20.21
N ILE A 78 -13.12 -8.29 19.96
CA ILE A 78 -12.66 -7.05 20.60
C ILE A 78 -13.42 -5.84 20.08
N ILE A 79 -13.67 -5.76 18.77
CA ILE A 79 -14.45 -4.65 18.19
C ILE A 79 -15.82 -4.57 18.86
N GLU A 80 -16.50 -5.70 18.99
CA GLU A 80 -17.80 -5.82 19.66
C GLU A 80 -17.69 -5.50 21.16
N ARG A 81 -16.79 -6.19 21.89
CA ARG A 81 -16.68 -6.08 23.35
C ARG A 81 -16.27 -4.69 23.84
N GLU A 82 -15.31 -4.06 23.16
CA GLU A 82 -14.77 -2.75 23.55
C GLU A 82 -15.50 -1.59 22.86
N ALA A 83 -16.48 -1.88 22.00
CA ALA A 83 -17.17 -0.91 21.13
C ALA A 83 -16.16 0.00 20.40
N VAL A 84 -15.24 -0.63 19.67
CA VAL A 84 -14.17 0.05 18.92
C VAL A 84 -14.78 0.97 17.86
N THR A 85 -14.34 2.22 17.82
CA THR A 85 -14.83 3.22 16.85
C THR A 85 -13.92 3.37 15.64
N ASP A 86 -12.62 3.13 15.82
CA ASP A 86 -11.60 3.36 14.83
C ASP A 86 -10.65 2.17 14.74
N THR A 87 -10.17 1.89 13.53
CA THR A 87 -9.00 1.02 13.38
C THR A 87 -8.19 1.35 12.14
N ILE A 88 -6.98 0.79 12.09
CA ILE A 88 -6.12 0.78 10.92
C ILE A 88 -5.74 -0.65 10.57
N LEU A 89 -6.01 -1.05 9.34
CA LEU A 89 -5.75 -2.40 8.84
C LEU A 89 -5.00 -2.34 7.51
N VAL A 90 -4.18 -3.34 7.24
CA VAL A 90 -3.67 -3.56 5.88
C VAL A 90 -4.72 -4.32 5.04
N PRO A 91 -4.75 -4.16 3.70
CA PRO A 91 -5.73 -4.82 2.84
C PRO A 91 -5.88 -6.33 3.04
N THR A 92 -4.78 -7.05 3.31
CA THR A 92 -4.81 -8.50 3.58
C THR A 92 -5.58 -8.82 4.86
N MET A 93 -5.44 -8.03 5.92
CA MET A 93 -6.21 -8.19 7.15
C MET A 93 -7.70 -7.96 6.92
N ILE A 94 -8.06 -6.94 6.12
CA ILE A 94 -9.45 -6.67 5.76
C ILE A 94 -10.05 -7.87 5.01
N GLN A 95 -9.31 -8.41 4.04
CA GLN A 95 -9.72 -9.60 3.29
C GLN A 95 -9.90 -10.81 4.22
N THR A 96 -8.99 -11.03 5.16
CA THR A 96 -9.09 -12.11 6.14
C THR A 96 -10.31 -11.95 7.05
N LEU A 97 -10.59 -10.72 7.52
CA LEU A 97 -11.78 -10.45 8.33
C LEU A 97 -13.07 -10.70 7.53
N LEU A 98 -13.18 -10.20 6.30
CA LEU A 98 -14.35 -10.40 5.44
C LEU A 98 -14.62 -11.89 5.14
N ALA A 99 -13.56 -12.68 4.99
CA ALA A 99 -13.68 -14.11 4.76
C ALA A 99 -13.99 -14.93 6.03
N HIS A 100 -13.90 -14.32 7.22
CA HIS A 100 -14.06 -15.02 8.48
C HIS A 100 -15.56 -15.24 8.81
N PRO A 101 -16.01 -16.46 9.17
CA PRO A 101 -17.43 -16.75 9.41
C PRO A 101 -18.09 -15.91 10.51
N GLU A 102 -17.31 -15.43 11.48
CA GLU A 102 -17.81 -14.59 12.58
C GLU A 102 -18.08 -13.14 12.16
N PHE A 103 -17.57 -12.67 11.01
CA PHE A 103 -17.67 -11.28 10.59
C PHE A 103 -19.12 -10.79 10.52
N VAL A 104 -20.01 -11.63 9.96
CA VAL A 104 -21.44 -11.33 9.81
C VAL A 104 -22.27 -11.68 11.06
N LYS A 105 -21.66 -12.31 12.08
CA LYS A 105 -22.35 -12.72 13.31
C LYS A 105 -22.14 -11.76 14.48
N ARG A 106 -21.11 -10.91 14.39
CA ARG A 106 -20.71 -9.99 15.45
C ARG A 106 -21.34 -8.62 15.23
N ASP A 107 -21.65 -7.92 16.32
CA ASP A 107 -22.06 -6.52 16.23
C ASP A 107 -20.82 -5.62 16.03
N LEU A 108 -20.65 -5.17 14.79
CA LEU A 108 -19.58 -4.25 14.39
C LEU A 108 -20.09 -2.81 14.20
N SER A 109 -21.32 -2.50 14.63
CA SER A 109 -21.95 -1.19 14.42
C SER A 109 -21.23 -0.04 15.13
N SER A 110 -20.42 -0.34 16.15
CA SER A 110 -19.57 0.63 16.83
C SER A 110 -18.44 1.16 15.94
N LEU A 111 -18.01 0.39 14.91
CA LEU A 111 -16.90 0.74 14.04
C LEU A 111 -17.30 1.81 13.03
N LYS A 112 -16.89 3.05 13.29
CA LYS A 112 -17.22 4.24 12.49
C LYS A 112 -16.20 4.50 11.40
N ARG A 113 -14.91 4.24 11.66
CA ARG A 113 -13.80 4.62 10.78
C ARG A 113 -12.79 3.49 10.62
N LEU A 114 -12.41 3.20 9.38
CA LEU A 114 -11.33 2.28 9.06
C LEU A 114 -10.37 2.95 8.09
N THR A 115 -9.12 3.10 8.51
CA THR A 115 -8.02 3.50 7.62
C THR A 115 -7.35 2.25 7.07
N TYR A 116 -7.08 2.21 5.77
CA TYR A 116 -6.23 1.21 5.17
C TYR A 116 -5.08 1.84 4.39
N GLY A 117 -4.04 1.07 4.13
CA GLY A 117 -2.88 1.55 3.39
C GLY A 117 -1.73 0.57 3.41
N ALA A 118 -0.53 1.09 3.19
CA ALA A 118 0.73 0.34 3.10
C ALA A 118 0.87 -0.62 1.90
N SER A 119 -0.24 -0.98 1.23
CA SER A 119 -0.32 -1.66 -0.06
C SER A 119 -1.60 -1.26 -0.80
N PRO A 120 -1.67 -1.47 -2.13
CA PRO A 120 -2.91 -1.33 -2.87
C PRO A 120 -4.03 -2.23 -2.31
N ILE A 121 -5.29 -1.79 -2.46
CA ILE A 121 -6.48 -2.59 -2.18
C ILE A 121 -7.24 -2.87 -3.47
N ALA A 122 -7.81 -4.06 -3.61
CA ALA A 122 -8.73 -4.34 -4.71
C ALA A 122 -10.07 -3.63 -4.47
N GLY A 123 -10.63 -3.00 -5.50
CA GLY A 123 -11.92 -2.31 -5.40
C GLY A 123 -13.07 -3.21 -4.92
N GLU A 124 -13.02 -4.49 -5.27
CA GLU A 124 -13.92 -5.54 -4.79
C GLU A 124 -13.94 -5.64 -3.25
N ILE A 125 -12.79 -5.53 -2.58
CA ILE A 125 -12.70 -5.60 -1.12
C ILE A 125 -13.39 -4.38 -0.49
N VAL A 126 -13.21 -3.20 -1.09
CA VAL A 126 -13.90 -1.96 -0.68
C VAL A 126 -15.40 -2.10 -0.84
N GLU A 127 -15.85 -2.76 -1.91
CA GLU A 127 -17.27 -3.03 -2.17
C GLU A 127 -17.87 -4.00 -1.15
N GLN A 128 -17.19 -5.10 -0.87
CA GLN A 128 -17.64 -6.11 0.07
C GLN A 128 -17.77 -5.55 1.49
N ILE A 129 -16.79 -4.77 1.97
CA ILE A 129 -16.88 -4.20 3.32
C ILE A 129 -17.99 -3.15 3.43
N LEU A 130 -18.18 -2.29 2.43
CA LEU A 130 -19.25 -1.29 2.44
C LEU A 130 -20.64 -1.89 2.24
N ALA A 131 -20.73 -3.08 1.63
CA ALA A 131 -22.00 -3.80 1.54
C ALA A 131 -22.47 -4.32 2.91
N VAL A 132 -21.53 -4.72 3.78
CA VAL A 132 -21.83 -5.21 5.13
C VAL A 132 -21.90 -4.07 6.16
N LEU A 133 -21.04 -3.06 6.03
CA LEU A 133 -20.94 -1.90 6.92
C LEU A 133 -21.14 -0.60 6.11
N PRO A 134 -22.38 -0.26 5.72
CA PRO A 134 -22.66 0.85 4.80
C PRO A 134 -22.33 2.24 5.38
N GLU A 135 -22.33 2.38 6.71
CA GLU A 135 -21.99 3.65 7.38
C GLU A 135 -20.48 3.79 7.67
N LEU A 136 -19.68 2.76 7.37
CA LEU A 136 -18.25 2.76 7.64
C LEU A 136 -17.51 3.79 6.79
N GLN A 137 -16.81 4.70 7.45
CA GLN A 137 -15.97 5.70 6.80
C GLN A 137 -14.59 5.10 6.50
N LEU A 138 -14.37 4.73 5.24
CA LEU A 138 -13.09 4.23 4.76
C LEU A 138 -12.14 5.36 4.37
N SER A 139 -10.85 5.23 4.67
CA SER A 139 -9.83 6.11 4.10
C SER A 139 -8.59 5.33 3.67
N HIS A 140 -7.97 5.74 2.57
CA HIS A 140 -6.74 5.14 2.05
C HIS A 140 -5.57 6.06 2.34
N SER A 141 -4.56 5.61 3.09
CA SER A 141 -3.36 6.41 3.34
C SER A 141 -2.16 5.84 2.60
N TYR A 142 -1.48 6.68 1.83
CA TYR A 142 -0.16 6.39 1.28
C TYR A 142 0.93 7.07 2.10
N GLY A 143 2.04 6.37 2.24
CA GLY A 143 3.09 6.77 3.12
C GLY A 143 4.29 5.84 3.09
N LEU A 144 5.36 6.32 3.70
CA LEU A 144 6.64 5.63 3.83
C LEU A 144 7.31 6.07 5.13
N THR A 145 8.31 5.31 5.58
CA THR A 145 8.93 5.57 6.89
C THR A 145 9.64 6.93 6.87
N GLU A 146 10.22 7.26 5.73
CA GLU A 146 10.92 8.50 5.43
C GLU A 146 10.01 9.75 5.50
N ALA A 147 8.68 9.59 5.52
CA ALA A 147 7.68 10.66 5.61
C ALA A 147 6.78 10.61 6.86
N CYS A 148 7.11 9.74 7.82
CA CYS A 148 6.66 9.85 9.20
C CYS A 148 5.15 9.91 9.56
N PRO A 149 4.20 9.11 9.04
CA PRO A 149 4.28 8.12 7.97
C PRO A 149 3.55 8.54 6.69
N ILE A 150 2.57 9.45 6.79
CA ILE A 150 1.56 9.68 5.76
C ILE A 150 2.01 10.83 4.86
N VAL A 151 1.90 10.61 3.55
CA VAL A 151 2.12 11.61 2.50
C VAL A 151 0.78 12.12 1.98
N SER A 152 -0.15 11.20 1.73
CA SER A 152 -1.47 11.52 1.19
C SER A 152 -2.56 10.64 1.79
N THR A 153 -3.78 11.20 1.84
CA THR A 153 -4.97 10.52 2.34
C THR A 153 -6.09 10.64 1.31
N ASN A 154 -6.67 9.51 0.91
CA ASN A 154 -7.94 9.44 0.20
C ASN A 154 -9.08 9.37 1.23
N PRO A 155 -9.93 10.40 1.35
CA PRO A 155 -10.87 10.50 2.45
C PRO A 155 -12.18 9.71 2.20
N PRO A 156 -13.06 9.56 3.22
CA PRO A 156 -14.30 8.79 3.13
C PRO A 156 -15.26 9.19 2.01
N GLU A 157 -15.36 10.48 1.70
CA GLU A 157 -16.19 11.00 0.61
C GLU A 157 -15.84 10.40 -0.77
N ASN A 158 -14.59 9.96 -0.93
CA ASN A 158 -14.10 9.32 -2.15
C ASN A 158 -14.38 7.80 -2.22
N HIS A 159 -15.04 7.25 -1.20
CA HIS A 159 -15.47 5.84 -1.14
C HIS A 159 -16.99 5.67 -1.36
N THR A 160 -17.72 6.76 -1.49
CA THR A 160 -19.15 6.75 -1.87
C THR A 160 -19.36 6.03 -3.22
N LEU A 161 -20.57 5.51 -3.47
CA LEU A 161 -20.90 4.83 -4.72
C LEU A 161 -20.56 5.70 -5.96
N ALA A 162 -20.93 6.98 -5.92
CA ALA A 162 -20.66 7.93 -7.01
C ALA A 162 -19.15 8.23 -7.18
N ALA A 163 -18.36 8.25 -6.09
CA ALA A 163 -16.92 8.40 -6.17
C ALA A 163 -16.22 7.14 -6.71
N ARG A 164 -16.69 5.95 -6.30
CA ARG A 164 -16.22 4.64 -6.80
C ARG A 164 -16.40 4.50 -8.31
N GLN A 165 -17.57 4.88 -8.82
CA GLN A 165 -17.86 4.87 -10.26
C GLN A 165 -16.94 5.80 -11.06
N ARG A 166 -16.47 6.90 -10.45
CA ARG A 166 -15.46 7.80 -11.03
C ARG A 166 -14.01 7.31 -10.84
N GLY A 167 -13.80 6.16 -10.21
CA GLY A 167 -12.48 5.57 -9.98
C GLY A 167 -11.69 6.19 -8.84
N LEU A 168 -12.29 7.06 -8.01
CA LEU A 168 -11.56 7.78 -6.96
C LEU A 168 -11.02 6.87 -5.85
N THR A 169 -11.59 5.68 -5.64
CA THR A 169 -11.06 4.69 -4.68
C THR A 169 -9.72 4.08 -5.12
N ARG A 170 -9.34 4.22 -6.40
CA ARG A 170 -8.01 3.84 -6.88
C ARG A 170 -6.93 4.86 -6.51
N SER A 171 -7.33 6.08 -6.16
CA SER A 171 -6.41 7.11 -5.71
C SER A 171 -5.93 6.84 -4.28
N VAL A 172 -4.72 7.28 -3.98
CA VAL A 172 -4.21 7.41 -2.61
C VAL A 172 -4.45 8.80 -2.03
N GLY A 173 -5.33 9.57 -2.68
CA GLY A 173 -5.78 10.88 -2.25
C GLY A 173 -4.86 12.01 -2.67
N ARG A 174 -4.91 13.09 -1.90
CA ARG A 174 -4.09 14.29 -2.10
C ARG A 174 -3.05 14.43 -1.00
N GLY A 175 -2.01 15.22 -1.26
CA GLY A 175 -1.02 15.57 -0.24
C GLY A 175 -1.69 16.09 1.03
N GLY A 176 -1.25 15.56 2.18
CA GLY A 176 -1.79 15.94 3.47
C GLY A 176 -1.52 17.41 3.82
N PHE A 177 -2.17 17.91 4.88
CA PHE A 177 -1.98 19.31 5.27
C PHE A 177 -0.51 19.63 5.56
N GLY A 178 0.03 20.68 4.95
CA GLY A 178 1.44 21.06 5.09
C GLY A 178 2.45 20.08 4.42
N VAL A 179 1.97 19.11 3.65
CA VAL A 179 2.79 18.19 2.85
C VAL A 179 2.66 18.58 1.38
N ASN A 180 3.76 19.00 0.77
CA ASN A 180 3.82 19.29 -0.65
C ASN A 180 4.17 18.01 -1.41
N VAL A 181 3.45 17.73 -2.48
CA VAL A 181 3.68 16.55 -3.32
C VAL A 181 3.77 16.97 -4.78
N LYS A 182 4.73 16.39 -5.51
CA LYS A 182 4.86 16.51 -6.96
C LYS A 182 5.08 15.14 -7.59
N VAL A 183 4.82 15.05 -8.89
CA VAL A 183 5.25 13.94 -9.73
C VAL A 183 6.28 14.48 -10.71
N VAL A 184 7.47 13.91 -10.76
CA VAL A 184 8.60 14.45 -11.54
C VAL A 184 9.21 13.44 -12.51
N ASP A 185 9.89 13.95 -13.53
CA ASP A 185 10.73 13.16 -14.44
C ASP A 185 12.09 12.81 -13.77
N GLU A 186 12.92 12.07 -14.51
CA GLU A 186 14.27 11.67 -14.07
C GLU A 186 15.22 12.85 -13.78
N HIS A 187 14.89 14.06 -14.27
CA HIS A 187 15.65 15.29 -14.04
C HIS A 187 15.04 16.14 -12.90
N GLY A 188 14.03 15.64 -12.20
CA GLY A 188 13.37 16.35 -11.09
C GLY A 188 12.42 17.46 -11.53
N ARG A 189 12.02 17.50 -12.81
CA ARG A 189 11.05 18.48 -13.34
C ARG A 189 9.64 17.92 -13.21
N GLU A 190 8.71 18.74 -12.74
CA GLU A 190 7.31 18.32 -12.59
C GLU A 190 6.71 17.99 -13.97
N VAL A 191 6.14 16.79 -14.08
CA VAL A 191 5.54 16.31 -15.33
C VAL A 191 4.11 16.84 -15.49
N PRO A 192 3.57 16.94 -16.72
CA PRO A 192 2.16 17.27 -16.94
C PRO A 192 1.22 16.30 -16.21
N ARG A 193 0.04 16.77 -15.80
CA ARG A 193 -0.99 15.92 -15.17
C ARG A 193 -1.32 14.71 -16.06
N GLY A 194 -1.57 13.56 -15.44
CA GLY A 194 -1.76 12.28 -16.11
C GLY A 194 -0.48 11.60 -16.61
N THR A 195 0.67 12.28 -16.59
CA THR A 195 1.97 11.66 -16.96
C THR A 195 2.54 10.91 -15.76
N VAL A 196 3.05 9.71 -16.00
CA VAL A 196 3.72 8.92 -14.96
C VAL A 196 5.12 9.47 -14.71
N GLY A 197 5.46 9.65 -13.44
CA GLY A 197 6.79 10.01 -12.96
C GLY A 197 7.01 9.55 -11.51
N GLU A 198 8.04 10.04 -10.85
CA GLU A 198 8.33 9.72 -9.45
C GLU A 198 7.60 10.67 -8.50
N ILE A 199 6.99 10.16 -7.43
CA ILE A 199 6.48 11.00 -6.35
C ILE A 199 7.66 11.61 -5.59
N ILE A 200 7.67 12.94 -5.47
CA ILE A 200 8.56 13.64 -4.54
C ILE A 200 7.75 14.41 -3.50
N VAL A 201 8.26 14.45 -2.27
CA VAL A 201 7.53 14.98 -1.11
C VAL A 201 8.38 15.98 -0.35
N ARG A 202 7.78 17.08 0.09
CA ARG A 202 8.42 18.06 0.96
C ARG A 202 7.47 18.52 2.05
N GLY A 203 7.91 18.43 3.30
CA GLY A 203 7.13 18.85 4.44
C GLY A 203 7.90 18.69 5.75
N PRO A 204 7.32 19.16 6.87
CA PRO A 204 7.93 19.03 8.19
C PRO A 204 7.98 17.57 8.67
N ASN A 205 7.26 16.65 8.02
CA ASN A 205 7.22 15.21 8.31
C ASN A 205 8.38 14.40 7.68
N ILE A 206 9.23 15.04 6.86
CA ILE A 206 10.31 14.34 6.14
C ILE A 206 11.50 14.05 7.07
N MET A 207 12.04 12.84 6.97
CA MET A 207 13.19 12.35 7.72
C MET A 207 14.40 13.28 7.65
N GLN A 208 15.28 13.18 8.64
CA GLN A 208 16.58 13.86 8.64
C GLN A 208 17.60 13.18 7.70
N GLY A 209 17.37 11.91 7.37
CA GLY A 209 18.25 11.10 6.53
C GLY A 209 18.38 9.67 7.04
N TYR A 210 19.26 8.89 6.41
CA TYR A 210 19.58 7.53 6.84
C TYR A 210 20.81 7.50 7.77
N TRP A 211 20.69 6.81 8.90
CA TRP A 211 21.76 6.62 9.89
C TRP A 211 23.00 5.99 9.25
N ASN A 212 24.14 6.68 9.35
CA ASN A 212 25.44 6.28 8.78
C ASN A 212 25.39 5.89 7.28
N LYS A 213 24.51 6.55 6.50
CA LYS A 213 24.33 6.28 5.07
C LYS A 213 24.18 7.59 4.30
N LEU A 214 25.23 8.42 4.29
CA LEU A 214 25.22 9.76 3.68
C LEU A 214 24.92 9.72 2.17
N GLU A 215 25.53 8.79 1.42
CA GLU A 215 25.29 8.67 -0.02
C GLU A 215 23.82 8.34 -0.35
N GLU A 216 23.24 7.38 0.38
CA GLU A 216 21.83 7.02 0.23
C GLU A 216 20.90 8.16 0.67
N THR A 217 21.33 8.94 1.66
CA THR A 217 20.61 10.13 2.10
C THR A 217 20.61 11.18 1.00
N ALA A 218 21.75 11.46 0.38
CA ALA A 218 21.86 12.41 -0.73
C ALA A 218 21.06 11.96 -1.98
N LYS A 219 20.96 10.65 -2.23
CA LYS A 219 20.11 10.11 -3.30
C LYS A 219 18.62 10.31 -3.02
N ALA A 220 18.20 10.12 -1.77
CA ALA A 220 16.79 10.21 -1.37
C ALA A 220 16.33 11.65 -1.07
N LEU A 221 17.21 12.51 -0.56
CA LEU A 221 16.92 13.91 -0.21
C LEU A 221 17.70 14.83 -1.16
N ARG A 222 16.99 15.49 -2.09
CA ARG A 222 17.58 16.43 -3.05
C ARG A 222 16.82 17.75 -3.00
N ASP A 223 17.54 18.86 -2.79
CA ASP A 223 16.96 20.22 -2.76
C ASP A 223 15.74 20.37 -1.82
N GLY A 224 15.79 19.68 -0.67
CA GLY A 224 14.71 19.68 0.32
C GLY A 224 13.49 18.80 -0.02
N TRP A 225 13.58 17.99 -1.08
CA TRP A 225 12.56 17.02 -1.47
C TRP A 225 13.02 15.59 -1.20
N LEU A 226 12.11 14.78 -0.67
CA LEU A 226 12.23 13.34 -0.57
C LEU A 226 11.76 12.68 -1.87
N TYR A 227 12.66 11.95 -2.51
CA TYR A 227 12.41 11.07 -3.65
C TYR A 227 11.98 9.69 -3.12
N THR A 228 10.72 9.31 -3.37
CA THR A 228 10.10 8.14 -2.72
C THR A 228 10.42 6.81 -3.41
N GLY A 229 10.86 6.86 -4.67
CA GLY A 229 11.00 5.71 -5.56
C GLY A 229 9.65 5.09 -5.98
N ASP A 230 8.53 5.74 -5.69
CA ASP A 230 7.19 5.30 -6.08
C ASP A 230 6.76 6.02 -7.37
N GLY A 231 6.43 5.25 -8.39
CA GLY A 231 5.92 5.73 -9.67
C GLY A 231 4.42 6.00 -9.58
N ALA A 232 4.01 7.19 -9.99
CA ALA A 232 2.61 7.61 -9.96
C ALA A 232 2.31 8.64 -11.06
N TYR A 233 1.03 8.89 -11.29
CA TYR A 233 0.59 10.12 -11.94
C TYR A 233 -0.31 10.91 -10.99
N MET A 234 -0.43 12.22 -11.25
CA MET A 234 -1.37 13.11 -10.57
C MET A 234 -2.40 13.60 -11.58
N ASP A 235 -3.69 13.53 -11.26
CA ASP A 235 -4.75 14.05 -12.13
C ASP A 235 -4.92 15.58 -12.02
N GLU A 236 -5.79 16.15 -12.85
CA GLU A 236 -6.10 17.59 -12.85
C GLU A 236 -6.67 18.09 -11.51
N GLN A 237 -7.25 17.20 -10.72
CA GLN A 237 -7.79 17.50 -9.40
C GLN A 237 -6.73 17.32 -8.30
N GLY A 238 -5.49 16.97 -8.61
CA GLY A 238 -4.43 16.75 -7.64
C GLY A 238 -4.48 15.40 -6.92
N TYR A 239 -5.33 14.47 -7.34
CA TYR A 239 -5.37 13.10 -6.83
C TYR A 239 -4.19 12.31 -7.35
N LEU A 240 -3.51 11.61 -6.44
CA LEU A 240 -2.38 10.74 -6.75
C LEU A 240 -2.86 9.32 -7.02
N PHE A 241 -2.32 8.73 -8.08
CA PHE A 241 -2.56 7.34 -8.46
C PHE A 241 -1.22 6.62 -8.55
N ILE A 242 -0.95 5.78 -7.55
CA ILE A 242 0.28 4.98 -7.53
C ILE A 242 0.15 3.88 -8.56
N ILE A 243 1.14 3.81 -9.43
CA ILE A 243 1.21 2.80 -10.46
C ILE A 243 2.02 1.60 -9.95
N ASP A 244 3.23 1.84 -9.44
CA ASP A 244 4.09 0.80 -8.87
C ASP A 244 5.29 1.42 -8.13
N ARG A 245 6.13 0.59 -7.52
CA ARG A 245 7.53 0.96 -7.27
C ARG A 245 8.25 1.06 -8.62
N LEU A 246 9.01 2.13 -8.85
CA LEU A 246 9.76 2.28 -10.12
C LEU A 246 10.70 1.10 -10.36
N LYS A 247 11.33 0.59 -9.31
CA LYS A 247 12.15 -0.62 -9.36
C LYS A 247 11.38 -1.92 -9.59
N ASP A 248 10.07 -1.98 -9.35
CA ASP A 248 9.28 -3.20 -9.58
C ASP A 248 8.60 -3.18 -10.95
N MET A 249 8.67 -2.04 -11.65
CA MET A 249 8.38 -1.91 -13.07
C MET A 249 9.26 -2.88 -13.88
N ILE A 250 8.62 -3.57 -14.81
CA ILE A 250 9.22 -4.58 -15.69
C ILE A 250 9.38 -3.94 -17.05
N VAL A 251 10.61 -3.83 -17.55
CA VAL A 251 10.86 -3.32 -18.91
C VAL A 251 10.91 -4.50 -19.86
N SER A 252 9.78 -4.76 -20.53
CA SER A 252 9.60 -5.92 -21.40
C SER A 252 9.48 -5.45 -22.85
N GLY A 253 10.53 -5.62 -23.65
CA GLY A 253 10.52 -5.25 -25.07
C GLY A 253 10.51 -3.75 -25.33
N GLY A 254 11.09 -2.97 -24.42
CA GLY A 254 11.07 -1.51 -24.48
C GLY A 254 9.81 -0.86 -23.90
N GLU A 255 8.84 -1.67 -23.45
CA GLU A 255 7.61 -1.19 -22.83
C GLU A 255 7.64 -1.33 -21.31
N ASN A 256 7.11 -0.34 -20.60
CA ASN A 256 6.98 -0.35 -19.15
C ASN A 256 5.73 -1.14 -18.74
N VAL A 257 5.94 -2.26 -18.06
CA VAL A 257 4.87 -3.07 -17.46
C VAL A 257 4.92 -2.90 -15.95
N TYR A 258 3.84 -2.37 -15.39
CA TYR A 258 3.71 -2.17 -13.96
C TYR A 258 3.13 -3.40 -13.29
N SER A 259 3.88 -3.99 -12.37
CA SER A 259 3.54 -5.27 -11.76
C SER A 259 2.19 -5.22 -11.02
N ALA A 260 1.90 -4.11 -10.35
CA ALA A 260 0.64 -3.91 -9.63
C ALA A 260 -0.60 -3.89 -10.55
N GLU A 261 -0.48 -3.39 -11.79
CA GLU A 261 -1.57 -3.41 -12.78
C GLU A 261 -1.94 -4.86 -13.15
N VAL A 262 -0.92 -5.68 -13.40
CA VAL A 262 -1.09 -7.10 -13.74
C VAL A 262 -1.63 -7.89 -12.53
N GLU A 263 -1.11 -7.63 -11.33
CA GLU A 263 -1.60 -8.23 -10.08
C GLU A 263 -3.08 -7.93 -9.86
N SER A 264 -3.48 -6.66 -9.99
CA SER A 264 -4.89 -6.25 -9.84
C SER A 264 -5.81 -7.01 -10.79
N VAL A 265 -5.38 -7.30 -12.01
CA VAL A 265 -6.17 -8.10 -12.97
C VAL A 265 -6.24 -9.56 -12.54
N ILE A 266 -5.10 -10.18 -12.24
CA ILE A 266 -5.03 -11.61 -11.85
C ILE A 266 -5.86 -11.86 -10.58
N THR A 267 -5.79 -10.98 -9.58
CA THR A 267 -6.54 -11.13 -8.32
C THR A 267 -8.06 -11.06 -8.46
N ARG A 268 -8.59 -10.63 -9.61
CA ARG A 268 -10.04 -10.67 -9.90
C ARG A 268 -10.53 -12.07 -10.28
N HIS A 269 -9.63 -12.98 -10.63
CA HIS A 269 -10.02 -14.34 -10.97
C HIS A 269 -10.52 -15.07 -9.70
N SER A 270 -11.68 -15.74 -9.79
CA SER A 270 -12.37 -16.31 -8.62
C SER A 270 -11.54 -17.33 -7.84
N ALA A 271 -10.67 -18.07 -8.52
CA ALA A 271 -9.75 -19.06 -7.95
C ALA A 271 -8.49 -18.47 -7.28
N VAL A 272 -8.18 -17.18 -7.46
CA VAL A 272 -6.93 -16.58 -6.94
C VAL A 272 -7.11 -16.06 -5.52
N ALA A 273 -6.23 -16.47 -4.60
CA ALA A 273 -6.16 -15.96 -3.23
C ALA A 273 -5.18 -14.79 -3.10
N MET A 274 -3.96 -14.96 -3.64
CA MET A 274 -2.91 -13.93 -3.66
C MET A 274 -2.11 -14.03 -4.96
N CYS A 275 -1.54 -12.91 -5.40
CA CYS A 275 -0.67 -12.88 -6.57
C CYS A 275 0.47 -11.88 -6.36
N ALA A 276 1.64 -12.22 -6.90
CA ALA A 276 2.76 -11.31 -7.07
C ALA A 276 3.26 -11.39 -8.51
N VAL A 277 3.58 -10.25 -9.12
CA VAL A 277 4.15 -10.14 -10.45
C VAL A 277 5.55 -9.56 -10.34
N ILE A 278 6.50 -10.19 -11.03
CA ILE A 278 7.92 -9.82 -11.04
C ILE A 278 8.48 -9.89 -12.46
N GLY A 279 9.51 -9.08 -12.71
CA GLY A 279 10.33 -9.19 -13.92
C GLY A 279 11.38 -10.28 -13.75
N ILE A 280 11.46 -11.21 -14.70
CA ILE A 280 12.52 -12.22 -14.79
C ILE A 280 13.33 -12.00 -16.07
N PRO A 281 14.62 -12.39 -16.12
CA PRO A 281 15.44 -12.22 -17.33
C PRO A 281 14.85 -12.95 -18.52
N HIS A 282 14.87 -12.34 -19.70
CA HIS A 282 14.41 -12.96 -20.92
C HIS A 282 15.21 -12.50 -22.14
N ASP A 283 15.78 -13.43 -22.89
CA ASP A 283 16.73 -13.15 -23.98
C ASP A 283 16.14 -12.22 -25.06
N GLN A 284 14.86 -12.42 -25.42
CA GLN A 284 14.18 -11.59 -26.42
C GLN A 284 13.70 -10.21 -25.91
N TRP A 285 13.30 -10.11 -24.64
CA TRP A 285 12.53 -8.98 -24.13
C TRP A 285 13.29 -8.12 -23.11
N GLY A 286 14.51 -8.53 -22.75
CA GLY A 286 15.22 -8.01 -21.57
C GLY A 286 14.62 -8.60 -20.30
N GLU A 287 13.39 -8.19 -19.97
CA GLU A 287 12.59 -8.78 -18.90
C GLU A 287 11.29 -9.40 -19.43
N ALA A 288 10.86 -10.51 -18.81
CA ALA A 288 9.56 -11.12 -19.00
C ALA A 288 8.70 -10.94 -17.75
N VAL A 289 7.41 -10.67 -17.96
CA VAL A 289 6.40 -10.63 -16.91
C VAL A 289 6.17 -12.05 -16.39
N HIS A 290 6.44 -12.29 -15.12
CA HIS A 290 6.23 -13.57 -14.46
C HIS A 290 5.26 -13.39 -13.29
N ALA A 291 4.22 -14.21 -13.22
CA ALA A 291 3.25 -14.17 -12.14
C ALA A 291 3.43 -15.37 -11.19
N VAL A 292 3.48 -15.10 -9.89
CA VAL A 292 3.45 -16.11 -8.83
C VAL A 292 2.07 -16.06 -8.18
N VAL A 293 1.33 -17.16 -8.23
CA VAL A 293 -0.10 -17.23 -7.85
C VAL A 293 -0.30 -18.23 -6.72
N VAL A 294 -1.09 -17.84 -5.73
CA VAL A 294 -1.64 -18.72 -4.70
C VAL A 294 -3.14 -18.86 -4.95
N CYS A 295 -3.61 -20.09 -5.13
CA CYS A 295 -5.03 -20.38 -5.34
C CYS A 295 -5.78 -20.42 -4.00
N LYS A 296 -7.10 -20.18 -4.04
CA LYS A 296 -7.97 -20.42 -2.89
C LYS A 296 -8.04 -21.92 -2.58
N SER A 297 -8.21 -22.27 -1.31
CA SER A 297 -8.36 -23.68 -0.89
C SER A 297 -9.45 -24.39 -1.70
N GLY A 298 -9.15 -25.58 -2.20
CA GLY A 298 -10.07 -26.37 -3.03
C GLY A 298 -10.25 -25.87 -4.47
N THR A 299 -9.47 -24.89 -4.92
CA THR A 299 -9.48 -24.42 -6.32
C THR A 299 -8.14 -24.67 -7.00
N SER A 300 -8.18 -24.81 -8.33
CA SER A 300 -7.01 -24.94 -9.17
C SER A 300 -7.15 -24.02 -10.38
N LEU A 301 -6.02 -23.61 -10.94
CA LEU A 301 -5.96 -22.77 -12.12
C LEU A 301 -4.75 -23.17 -12.95
N SER A 302 -4.87 -23.16 -14.26
CA SER A 302 -3.77 -23.38 -15.19
C SER A 302 -3.12 -22.06 -15.61
N GLU A 303 -1.88 -22.12 -16.06
CA GLU A 303 -1.18 -20.97 -16.62
C GLU A 303 -1.96 -20.34 -17.79
N ASN A 304 -2.58 -21.16 -18.65
CA ASN A 304 -3.34 -20.67 -19.79
C ASN A 304 -4.59 -19.90 -19.37
N GLU A 305 -5.28 -20.34 -18.30
CA GLU A 305 -6.45 -19.63 -17.75
C GLU A 305 -6.05 -18.27 -17.15
N VAL A 306 -4.94 -18.19 -16.41
CA VAL A 306 -4.41 -16.90 -15.90
C VAL A 306 -4.12 -15.94 -17.05
N ARG A 307 -3.46 -16.44 -18.10
CA ARG A 307 -3.08 -15.64 -19.26
C ARG A 307 -4.30 -15.21 -20.09
N ALA A 308 -5.29 -16.09 -20.25
CA ALA A 308 -6.55 -15.77 -20.93
C ALA A 308 -7.30 -14.67 -20.18
N HIS A 309 -7.47 -14.83 -18.86
CA HIS A 309 -8.09 -13.82 -17.98
C HIS A 309 -7.41 -12.46 -18.07
N CYS A 310 -6.06 -12.43 -18.14
CA CYS A 310 -5.33 -11.18 -18.33
C CYS A 310 -5.60 -10.53 -19.69
N ARG A 311 -5.61 -11.31 -20.77
CA ARG A 311 -5.80 -10.80 -22.15
C ARG A 311 -7.16 -10.14 -22.37
N GLU A 312 -8.16 -10.53 -21.59
CA GLU A 312 -9.49 -9.90 -21.64
C GLU A 312 -9.50 -8.49 -21.02
N SER A 313 -8.52 -8.17 -20.16
CA SER A 313 -8.54 -6.95 -19.34
C SER A 313 -7.37 -5.98 -19.60
N ILE A 314 -6.23 -6.48 -20.09
CA ILE A 314 -5.01 -5.67 -20.32
C ILE A 314 -4.33 -6.03 -21.64
N ALA A 315 -3.53 -5.09 -22.16
CA ALA A 315 -2.79 -5.27 -23.40
C ALA A 315 -1.87 -6.51 -23.37
N GLY A 316 -1.77 -7.21 -24.49
CA GLY A 316 -1.08 -8.51 -24.57
C GLY A 316 0.39 -8.48 -24.13
N TYR A 317 1.10 -7.38 -24.34
CA TYR A 317 2.51 -7.24 -23.91
C TYR A 317 2.67 -7.19 -22.38
N LYS A 318 1.62 -6.77 -21.65
CA LYS A 318 1.57 -6.73 -20.18
C LYS A 318 1.19 -8.08 -19.56
N CYS A 319 0.60 -8.98 -20.34
CA CYS A 319 0.17 -10.28 -19.83
C CYS A 319 1.38 -11.13 -19.38
N PRO A 320 1.23 -11.95 -18.33
CA PRO A 320 2.27 -12.88 -17.91
C PRO A 320 2.74 -13.77 -19.06
N LYS A 321 4.06 -13.87 -19.20
CA LYS A 321 4.74 -14.79 -20.13
C LYS A 321 4.97 -16.16 -19.51
N SER A 322 4.98 -16.23 -18.18
CA SER A 322 5.02 -17.47 -17.39
C SER A 322 4.26 -17.28 -16.07
N VAL A 323 3.77 -18.39 -15.51
CA VAL A 323 3.05 -18.41 -14.23
C VAL A 323 3.59 -19.54 -13.35
N GLU A 324 3.91 -19.23 -12.09
CA GLU A 324 4.28 -20.19 -11.05
C GLU A 324 3.15 -20.27 -10.01
N PHE A 325 2.77 -21.48 -9.59
CA PHE A 325 1.80 -21.68 -8.50
C PHE A 325 2.51 -22.07 -7.21
N ARG A 326 2.15 -21.43 -6.09
CA ARG A 326 2.69 -21.72 -4.75
C ARG A 326 1.58 -21.90 -3.73
N GLU A 327 1.92 -22.58 -2.63
CA GLU A 327 1.04 -22.67 -1.46
C GLU A 327 0.99 -21.36 -0.66
N SER A 328 2.08 -20.58 -0.66
CA SER A 328 2.16 -19.28 0.02
C SER A 328 3.14 -18.32 -0.65
N LEU A 329 2.99 -17.03 -0.37
CA LEU A 329 3.93 -15.97 -0.76
C LEU A 329 4.76 -15.50 0.44
N PRO A 330 6.02 -15.10 0.25
CA PRO A 330 6.84 -14.57 1.33
C PRO A 330 6.29 -13.20 1.76
N LEU A 331 6.04 -13.04 3.07
CA LEU A 331 5.49 -11.82 3.65
C LEU A 331 6.46 -11.21 4.66
N THR A 332 6.52 -9.88 4.71
CA THR A 332 7.13 -9.14 5.82
C THR A 332 6.31 -9.33 7.10
N GLY A 333 6.91 -9.00 8.27
CA GLY A 333 6.15 -8.91 9.52
C GLY A 333 5.01 -7.86 9.50
N ALA A 334 4.97 -6.99 8.49
CA ALA A 334 3.89 -6.04 8.22
C ALA A 334 2.80 -6.59 7.29
N GLY A 335 2.88 -7.85 6.86
CA GLY A 335 1.95 -8.47 5.92
C GLY A 335 2.14 -8.10 4.44
N LYS A 336 3.25 -7.43 4.07
CA LYS A 336 3.57 -7.08 2.66
C LYS A 336 4.30 -8.21 1.94
N ILE A 337 3.97 -8.47 0.67
CA ILE A 337 4.68 -9.43 -0.17
C ILE A 337 6.13 -8.98 -0.42
N LEU A 338 7.08 -9.88 -0.18
CA LEU A 338 8.51 -9.71 -0.43
C LEU A 338 8.88 -10.11 -1.86
N LYS A 339 8.52 -9.27 -2.85
CA LYS A 339 8.81 -9.51 -4.29
C LYS A 339 10.29 -9.78 -4.59
N ARG A 340 11.21 -9.24 -3.79
CA ARG A 340 12.65 -9.51 -3.90
C ARG A 340 12.95 -11.00 -3.76
N GLU A 341 12.40 -11.68 -2.76
CA GLU A 341 12.66 -13.10 -2.54
C GLU A 341 12.09 -13.99 -3.65
N LEU A 342 11.02 -13.53 -4.31
CA LEU A 342 10.48 -14.18 -5.50
C LEU A 342 11.36 -13.95 -6.73
N ARG A 343 12.00 -12.78 -6.82
CA ARG A 343 12.79 -12.33 -7.97
C ARG A 343 14.22 -12.83 -7.96
N ASP A 344 14.89 -12.79 -6.82
CA ASP A 344 16.32 -13.09 -6.66
C ASP A 344 16.73 -14.45 -7.27
N PRO A 345 15.95 -15.54 -7.15
CA PRO A 345 16.30 -16.83 -7.75
C PRO A 345 16.49 -16.78 -9.28
N PHE A 346 15.75 -15.92 -9.98
CA PHE A 346 15.82 -15.78 -11.44
C PHE A 346 17.00 -14.91 -11.90
N TRP A 347 17.47 -14.01 -11.04
CA TRP A 347 18.54 -13.05 -11.33
C TRP A 347 19.90 -13.47 -10.75
N ALA A 348 20.01 -14.65 -10.14
CA ALA A 348 21.28 -15.19 -9.67
C ALA A 348 22.32 -15.23 -10.82
N GLY A 349 23.42 -14.48 -10.67
CA GLY A 349 24.47 -14.37 -11.68
C GLY A 349 24.14 -13.47 -12.88
N LYS A 350 23.05 -12.70 -12.84
CA LYS A 350 22.64 -11.76 -13.89
C LYS A 350 22.42 -10.36 -13.31
N THR A 351 22.89 -9.33 -14.01
CA THR A 351 22.65 -7.92 -13.66
C THR A 351 21.41 -7.40 -14.36
N ARG A 352 20.57 -6.68 -13.62
CA ARG A 352 19.38 -6.04 -14.18
C ARG A 352 19.77 -4.79 -14.96
N GLY A 353 19.26 -4.66 -16.19
CA GLY A 353 19.63 -3.59 -17.11
C GLY A 353 18.97 -2.24 -16.85
N VAL A 354 18.06 -2.13 -15.88
CA VAL A 354 17.29 -0.91 -15.61
C VAL A 354 17.34 -0.62 -14.10
N ASN A 355 17.91 0.54 -13.75
CA ASN A 355 18.03 1.08 -12.39
C ASN A 355 16.83 1.95 -12.04
#